data_AF-A0AAV7HRM6-F1
#
_entry.id   AF-A0AAV7HRM6-F1
#
_cell.length_a   1.000
_cell.length_b   1.000
_cell.length_c   1.000
_cell.angle_alpha   90.00
_cell.angle_beta   90.00
_cell.angle_gamma   90.00
#
_symmetry.space_group_name_H-M   'P 1'
#
loop_
_entity.id
_entity.type
_entity.pdbx_description
1 polymer ?
#
loop_
_entity_poly.entity_id
_entity_poly.type
_entity_poly.pdbx_seq_one_letter_code
_entity_poly.pdbx_strand_id
1 'polypeptide(L)'
;MALRKQKNKETALKPRYKKKCTEVTALKKLSLMTAGKSLTSVQKVFIEMQFQQSGKSLKARRFTVSQKLLSLIIHERSPTAHKLLSGLFSLPSAGTLKKVCDKINFDTGISSVITRYLQAEGKRLSPSLDKYVTVIWDEASCFLI
;
A
#
# COMPACT_ATOMS: atom_id res chain seq x y z
N MET A 1 -5.26 -41.66 -20.71
CA MET A 1 -4.07 -40.81 -21.01
C MET A 1 -4.12 -39.39 -20.40
N ALA A 2 -5.28 -38.80 -20.14
CA ALA A 2 -5.40 -37.42 -19.62
C ALA A 2 -4.79 -37.22 -18.20
N LEU A 3 -5.00 -38.18 -17.29
CA LEU A 3 -4.49 -38.12 -15.90
C LEU A 3 -2.96 -38.10 -15.80
N ARG A 4 -2.24 -38.79 -16.70
CA ARG A 4 -0.77 -38.75 -16.80
C ARG A 4 -0.25 -37.37 -17.23
N LYS A 5 -0.95 -36.69 -18.15
CA LYS A 5 -0.59 -35.33 -18.59
C LYS A 5 -0.80 -34.28 -17.48
N GLN A 6 -1.83 -34.43 -16.66
CA GLN A 6 -2.06 -33.56 -15.49
C GLN A 6 -1.00 -33.76 -14.40
N LYS A 7 -0.70 -35.01 -14.02
CA LYS A 7 0.36 -35.31 -13.06
C LYS A 7 1.72 -34.78 -13.51
N ASN A 8 2.08 -34.93 -14.79
CA ASN A 8 3.35 -34.41 -15.31
C ASN A 8 3.43 -32.87 -15.28
N LYS A 9 2.31 -32.16 -15.52
CA LYS A 9 2.24 -30.70 -15.38
C LYS A 9 2.41 -30.24 -13.93
N GLU A 10 1.76 -30.89 -12.96
CA GLU A 10 1.94 -30.59 -11.53
C GLU A 10 3.36 -30.89 -11.06
N THR A 11 3.94 -31.99 -11.54
CA THR A 11 5.30 -32.41 -11.18
C THR A 11 6.37 -31.48 -11.75
N ALA A 12 6.13 -30.88 -12.93
CA ALA A 12 6.98 -29.83 -13.51
C ALA A 12 6.80 -28.45 -12.83
N LEU A 13 5.61 -28.16 -12.29
CA LEU A 13 5.34 -26.92 -11.54
C LEU A 13 6.04 -26.90 -10.17
N LYS A 14 6.01 -28.02 -9.42
CA LYS A 14 6.59 -28.15 -8.06
C LYS A 14 8.05 -27.67 -7.90
N PRO A 15 9.02 -28.02 -8.77
CA PRO A 15 10.41 -27.55 -8.64
C PRO A 15 10.54 -26.05 -8.96
N ARG A 16 9.66 -25.49 -9.79
CA ARG A 16 9.64 -24.07 -10.13
C ARG A 16 9.15 -23.20 -8.96
N TYR A 17 8.20 -23.69 -8.17
CA TYR A 17 7.80 -23.06 -6.91
C TYR A 17 8.89 -23.20 -5.84
N LYS A 18 9.52 -24.37 -5.71
CA LYS A 18 10.63 -24.58 -4.76
C LYS A 18 11.83 -23.65 -5.01
N LYS A 19 12.28 -23.49 -6.28
CA LYS A 19 13.38 -22.55 -6.64
C LYS A 19 13.03 -21.09 -6.33
N LYS A 20 11.79 -20.67 -6.58
CA LYS A 20 11.30 -19.33 -6.21
C LYS A 20 11.26 -19.13 -4.70
N CYS A 21 10.82 -20.13 -3.95
CA CYS A 21 10.79 -20.06 -2.49
C CYS A 21 12.20 -19.95 -1.90
N THR A 22 13.20 -20.65 -2.46
CA THR A 22 14.59 -20.58 -1.96
C THR A 22 15.26 -19.22 -2.23
N GLU A 23 15.06 -18.60 -3.39
CA GLU A 23 15.56 -17.24 -3.68
C GLU A 23 14.88 -16.18 -2.80
N VAL A 24 13.56 -16.27 -2.62
CA VAL A 24 12.81 -15.35 -1.74
C VAL A 24 13.24 -15.50 -0.28
N THR A 25 13.65 -16.70 0.14
CA THR A 25 14.15 -16.95 1.50
C THR A 25 15.58 -16.43 1.69
N ALA A 26 16.43 -16.50 0.65
CA ALA A 26 17.78 -15.92 0.67
C ALA A 26 17.77 -14.38 0.68
N LEU A 27 16.85 -13.75 -0.08
CA LEU A 27 16.66 -12.29 -0.07
C LEU A 27 16.05 -11.79 1.25
N LYS A 28 15.14 -12.56 1.85
CA LYS A 28 14.66 -12.30 3.23
C LYS A 28 15.81 -12.33 4.24
N LYS A 29 16.76 -13.25 4.10
CA LYS A 29 17.92 -13.39 4.99
C LYS A 29 18.90 -12.21 4.88
N LEU A 30 19.00 -11.57 3.70
CA LEU A 30 19.83 -10.37 3.51
C LEU A 30 19.17 -9.09 4.06
N SER A 31 17.83 -9.02 4.07
CA SER A 31 17.08 -7.86 4.56
C SER A 31 17.11 -7.64 6.09
N LEU A 32 17.59 -8.63 6.86
CA LEU A 32 17.62 -8.59 8.33
C LEU A 32 19.01 -8.38 8.93
N MET A 33 20.10 -8.59 8.17
CA MET A 33 21.46 -8.68 8.74
C MET A 33 22.24 -7.35 8.80
N THR A 34 21.80 -6.29 8.11
CA THR A 34 22.71 -5.13 7.86
C THR A 34 22.24 -3.78 8.42
N ALA A 35 21.15 -3.72 9.18
CA ALA A 35 20.77 -2.47 9.85
C ALA A 35 20.72 -2.70 11.36
N GLY A 36 21.83 -2.43 12.05
CA GLY A 36 21.97 -2.44 13.51
C GLY A 36 21.13 -1.38 14.25
N LYS A 37 20.01 -0.94 13.68
CA LYS A 37 19.00 -0.06 14.28
C LYS A 37 17.59 -0.54 13.92
N SER A 38 16.69 -0.50 14.89
CA SER A 38 15.28 -0.86 14.70
C SER A 38 14.63 0.10 13.69
N LEU A 39 14.38 -0.38 12.47
CA LEU A 39 13.67 0.39 11.44
C LEU A 39 12.21 0.62 11.84
N THR A 40 11.67 1.79 11.46
CA THR A 40 10.23 2.07 11.62
C THR A 40 9.39 1.16 10.73
N SER A 41 8.11 1.00 11.07
CA SER A 41 7.17 0.18 10.28
C SER A 41 7.12 0.62 8.81
N VAL A 42 7.10 1.93 8.56
CA VAL A 42 7.07 2.50 7.21
C VAL A 42 8.35 2.19 6.43
N GLN A 43 9.52 2.33 7.06
CA GLN A 43 10.80 2.02 6.43
C GLN A 43 10.90 0.54 6.06
N LYS A 44 10.42 -0.36 6.93
CA LYS A 44 10.36 -1.80 6.64
C LYS A 44 9.50 -2.09 5.42
N VAL A 45 8.31 -1.50 5.34
CA VAL A 45 7.41 -1.66 4.18
C VAL A 45 8.06 -1.15 2.90
N PHE A 46 8.75 -0.01 2.94
CA PHE A 46 9.44 0.55 1.79
C PHE A 46 10.56 -0.39 1.30
N ILE A 47 11.42 -0.83 2.20
CA ILE A 47 12.57 -1.70 1.87
C ILE A 47 12.08 -3.05 1.34
N GLU A 48 11.09 -3.65 2.01
CA GLU A 48 10.48 -4.89 1.56
C GLU A 48 9.87 -4.74 0.16
N MET A 49 9.19 -3.62 -0.11
CA MET A 49 8.67 -3.31 -1.44
C MET A 49 9.78 -3.30 -2.49
N GLN A 50 10.91 -2.67 -2.19
CA GLN A 50 12.04 -2.61 -3.14
C GLN A 50 12.59 -4.00 -3.42
N PHE A 51 12.84 -4.83 -2.40
CA PHE A 51 13.32 -6.20 -2.60
C PHE A 51 12.34 -7.08 -3.37
N GLN A 52 11.04 -6.97 -3.05
CA GLN A 52 10.02 -7.77 -3.71
C GLN A 52 9.82 -7.41 -5.18
N GLN A 53 9.96 -6.13 -5.55
CA GLN A 53 9.67 -5.64 -6.89
C GLN A 53 10.92 -5.44 -7.76
N SER A 54 12.10 -5.47 -7.15
CA SER A 54 13.37 -5.44 -7.88
C SER A 54 13.46 -6.61 -8.86
N GLY A 55 14.03 -6.35 -10.04
CA GLY A 55 14.15 -7.34 -11.12
C GLY A 55 12.84 -7.69 -11.85
N LYS A 56 11.67 -7.19 -11.40
CA LYS A 56 10.40 -7.38 -12.13
C LYS A 56 10.18 -6.30 -13.17
N SER A 57 9.73 -6.72 -14.35
CA SER A 57 9.21 -5.83 -15.39
C SER A 57 8.06 -4.96 -14.85
N LEU A 58 7.94 -3.73 -15.33
CA LEU A 58 6.93 -2.75 -14.90
C LEU A 58 5.51 -3.33 -14.89
N LYS A 59 5.15 -4.11 -15.91
CA LYS A 59 3.82 -4.74 -16.04
C LYS A 59 3.58 -5.88 -15.03
N ALA A 60 4.64 -6.46 -14.48
CA ALA A 60 4.59 -7.59 -13.55
C ALA A 60 4.66 -7.18 -12.07
N ARG A 61 4.89 -5.90 -11.78
CA ARG A 61 4.95 -5.39 -10.40
C ARG A 61 3.57 -5.42 -9.77
N ARG A 62 3.47 -6.00 -8.57
CA ARG A 62 2.22 -6.07 -7.79
C ARG A 62 2.49 -5.54 -6.40
N PHE A 63 1.78 -4.47 -6.06
CA PHE A 63 1.92 -3.79 -4.77
C PHE A 63 0.80 -4.17 -3.81
N THR A 64 1.15 -4.36 -2.54
CA THR A 64 0.18 -4.55 -1.44
C THR A 64 -0.51 -3.22 -1.10
N VAL A 65 -1.58 -3.28 -0.30
CA VAL A 65 -2.31 -2.07 0.11
C VAL A 65 -1.42 -1.12 0.90
N SER A 66 -0.67 -1.62 1.89
CA SER A 66 0.25 -0.80 2.70
C SER A 66 1.34 -0.15 1.85
N GLN A 67 1.84 -0.85 0.84
CA GLN A 67 2.82 -0.31 -0.11
C GLN A 67 2.23 0.83 -0.94
N LYS A 68 1.00 0.65 -1.44
CA LYS A 68 0.27 1.70 -2.18
C LYS A 68 -0.06 2.90 -1.30
N LEU A 69 -0.44 2.67 -0.05
CA LEU A 69 -0.74 3.73 0.91
C LEU A 69 0.49 4.60 1.18
N LEU A 70 1.67 3.98 1.37
CA LEU A 70 2.92 4.72 1.52
C LEU A 70 3.20 5.61 0.29
N SER A 71 3.08 5.07 -0.91
CA SER A 71 3.28 5.84 -2.13
C SER A 71 2.22 6.94 -2.34
N LEU A 72 0.97 6.68 -1.92
CA LEU A 72 -0.10 7.67 -1.92
C LEU A 72 0.23 8.84 -0.99
N ILE A 73 0.69 8.57 0.23
CA ILE A 73 1.11 9.62 1.17
C ILE A 73 2.18 10.53 0.55
N ILE A 74 3.18 9.94 -0.14
CA ILE A 74 4.21 10.72 -0.82
C ILE A 74 3.60 11.56 -1.95
N HIS A 75 2.69 10.98 -2.73
CA HIS A 75 2.05 11.64 -3.86
C HIS A 75 1.16 12.81 -3.44
N GLU A 76 0.33 12.64 -2.41
CA GLU A 76 -0.53 13.68 -1.85
C GLU A 76 0.29 14.85 -1.27
N ARG A 77 1.45 14.58 -0.66
CA ARG A 77 2.32 15.63 -0.14
C ARG A 77 3.08 16.35 -1.25
N SER A 78 3.56 15.63 -2.26
CA SER A 78 4.28 16.21 -3.38
C SER A 78 4.24 15.27 -4.61
N PRO A 79 3.44 15.61 -5.63
CA PRO A 79 3.38 14.84 -6.87
C PRO A 79 4.72 14.82 -7.62
N THR A 80 5.48 15.92 -7.55
CA THR A 80 6.81 16.05 -8.17
C THR A 80 7.83 15.16 -7.49
N ALA A 81 7.87 15.12 -6.16
CA ALA A 81 8.73 14.20 -5.42
C ALA A 81 8.37 12.74 -5.69
N HIS A 82 7.08 12.40 -5.75
CA HIS A 82 6.65 11.06 -6.13
C HIS A 82 7.12 10.69 -7.54
N LYS A 83 7.00 11.60 -8.52
CA LYS A 83 7.47 11.36 -9.89
C LYS A 83 8.97 11.09 -9.92
N LEU A 84 9.77 11.91 -9.23
CA LEU A 84 11.21 11.70 -9.10
C LEU A 84 11.53 10.33 -8.48
N LEU A 85 10.92 10.02 -7.34
CA LEU A 85 11.15 8.76 -6.63
C LEU A 85 10.69 7.53 -7.44
N SER A 86 9.63 7.66 -8.24
CA SER A 86 9.15 6.57 -9.10
C SER A 86 10.09 6.23 -10.26
N GLY A 87 10.95 7.18 -10.66
CA GLY A 87 12.03 6.93 -11.63
C GLY A 87 13.23 6.20 -11.01
N LEU A 88 13.50 6.44 -9.72
CA LEU A 88 14.64 5.86 -9.00
C LEU A 88 14.32 4.52 -8.34
N PHE A 89 13.09 4.36 -7.85
CA PHE A 89 12.67 3.23 -7.04
C PHE A 89 11.45 2.53 -7.64
N SER A 90 11.20 1.30 -7.21
CA SER A 90 10.03 0.55 -7.62
C SER A 90 8.79 1.02 -6.85
N LEU A 91 8.14 2.09 -7.34
CA LEU A 91 6.88 2.62 -6.80
C LEU A 91 5.69 2.35 -7.74
N PRO A 92 4.44 2.37 -7.22
CA PRO A 92 3.23 2.45 -8.02
C PRO A 92 3.20 3.71 -8.88
N SER A 93 2.56 3.65 -10.05
CA SER A 93 2.32 4.84 -10.88
C SER A 93 1.25 5.75 -10.28
N ALA A 94 1.27 7.04 -10.61
CA ALA A 94 0.22 7.99 -10.21
C ALA A 94 -1.19 7.50 -10.62
N GLY A 95 -1.33 6.92 -11.83
CA GLY A 95 -2.60 6.32 -12.26
C GLY A 95 -3.02 5.11 -11.41
N THR A 96 -2.09 4.36 -10.84
CA THR A 96 -2.41 3.29 -9.88
C THR A 96 -2.91 3.87 -8.56
N LEU A 97 -2.33 4.98 -8.10
CA LEU A 97 -2.75 5.69 -6.90
C LEU A 97 -4.13 6.31 -7.06
N LYS A 98 -4.40 6.94 -8.22
CA LYS A 98 -5.76 7.44 -8.55
C LYS A 98 -6.80 6.33 -8.46
N LYS A 99 -6.53 5.15 -9.03
CA LYS A 99 -7.40 3.96 -8.91
C LYS A 99 -7.55 3.43 -7.47
N VAL A 100 -6.64 3.77 -6.55
CA VAL A 100 -6.82 3.46 -5.12
C VAL A 100 -7.79 4.46 -4.51
N CYS A 101 -7.65 5.75 -4.84
CA CYS A 101 -8.58 6.80 -4.40
C CYS A 101 -9.98 6.61 -4.99
N ASP A 102 -10.11 6.23 -6.25
CA ASP A 102 -11.39 5.99 -6.94
C ASP A 102 -12.21 4.86 -6.29
N LYS A 103 -11.59 3.99 -5.47
CA LYS A 103 -12.31 2.97 -4.71
C LYS A 103 -12.99 3.51 -3.46
N ILE A 104 -12.60 4.71 -3.04
CA ILE A 104 -13.18 5.41 -1.91
C ILE A 104 -14.36 6.20 -2.47
N ASN A 105 -15.55 5.62 -2.38
CA ASN A 105 -16.76 6.31 -2.81
C ASN A 105 -17.11 7.38 -1.78
N PHE A 106 -17.03 8.64 -2.19
CA PHE A 106 -17.63 9.74 -1.45
C PHE A 106 -19.02 9.98 -2.02
N ASP A 107 -20.03 9.84 -1.17
CA ASP A 107 -21.41 10.16 -1.48
C ASP A 107 -21.80 11.47 -0.81
N THR A 108 -22.92 12.03 -1.22
CA THR A 108 -23.52 13.21 -0.61
C THR A 108 -23.98 12.92 0.83
N GLY A 109 -24.04 13.96 1.66
CA GLY A 109 -24.39 13.83 3.07
C GLY A 109 -23.21 13.42 3.95
N ILE A 110 -23.52 12.80 5.10
CA ILE A 110 -22.52 12.46 6.11
C ILE A 110 -21.81 11.14 5.73
N SER A 111 -20.50 11.21 5.48
CA SER A 111 -19.71 10.02 5.17
C SER A 111 -19.68 9.03 6.34
N SER A 112 -20.21 7.83 6.12
CA SER A 112 -20.19 6.73 7.10
C SER A 112 -18.78 6.34 7.55
N VAL A 113 -17.79 6.51 6.66
CA VAL A 113 -16.37 6.28 6.95
C VAL A 113 -15.88 7.27 8.01
N ILE A 114 -16.19 8.56 7.82
CA ILE A 114 -15.80 9.62 8.75
C ILE A 114 -16.53 9.44 10.08
N THR A 115 -17.84 9.19 10.08
CA THR A 115 -18.61 8.97 11.32
C THR A 115 -18.06 7.78 12.11
N ARG A 116 -17.74 6.67 11.44
CA ARG A 116 -17.16 5.49 12.10
C ARG A 116 -15.80 5.80 12.74
N TYR A 117 -14.97 6.58 12.05
CA TYR A 117 -13.67 6.99 12.57
C TYR A 117 -13.82 7.91 13.79
N LEU A 118 -14.70 8.92 13.71
CA LEU A 118 -15.00 9.83 14.81
C LEU A 118 -15.57 9.09 16.02
N GLN A 119 -16.42 8.08 15.82
CA GLN A 119 -16.92 7.23 16.91
C GLN A 119 -15.81 6.42 17.58
N ALA A 120 -14.84 5.91 16.80
CA ALA A 120 -13.71 5.16 17.33
C ALA A 120 -12.79 6.08 18.15
N GLU A 121 -12.49 7.28 17.66
CA GLU A 121 -11.69 8.26 18.39
C GLU A 121 -12.43 8.79 19.64
N GLY A 122 -13.75 9.02 19.55
CA GLY A 122 -14.59 9.40 20.68
C GLY A 122 -14.59 8.41 21.84
N LYS A 123 -14.37 7.12 21.57
CA LYS A 123 -14.20 6.08 22.60
C LYS A 123 -12.82 6.11 23.26
N ARG A 124 -11.80 6.63 22.56
CA ARG A 124 -10.42 6.75 23.06
C ARG A 124 -10.24 7.98 23.96
N LEU A 125 -11.04 9.02 23.73
CA LEU A 125 -10.98 10.30 24.47
C LEU A 125 -11.54 10.16 25.90
N SER A 126 -10.94 10.90 26.83
CA SER A 126 -11.32 10.84 28.25
C SER A 126 -12.73 11.43 28.48
N PRO A 127 -13.49 10.95 29.48
CA PRO A 127 -14.91 11.32 29.61
C PRO A 127 -15.19 12.78 30.00
N SER A 128 -14.21 13.50 30.55
CA SER A 128 -14.45 14.72 31.33
C SER A 128 -14.53 16.00 30.50
N LEU A 129 -13.70 16.18 29.47
CA LEU A 129 -13.65 17.42 28.66
C LEU A 129 -13.37 17.18 27.17
N ASP A 130 -12.69 16.09 26.82
CA ASP A 130 -12.22 15.83 25.45
C ASP A 130 -13.34 15.45 24.44
N LYS A 131 -14.58 15.25 24.93
CA LYS A 131 -15.73 14.85 24.09
C LYS A 131 -16.54 16.02 23.55
N TYR A 132 -16.34 17.23 24.08
CA TYR A 132 -17.03 18.42 23.59
C TYR A 132 -16.28 18.95 22.35
N VAL A 133 -16.96 18.99 21.21
CA VAL A 133 -16.41 19.45 19.94
C VAL A 133 -17.34 20.47 19.30
N THR A 134 -16.77 21.57 18.82
CA THR A 134 -17.49 22.54 18.00
C THR A 134 -17.33 22.14 16.55
N VAL A 135 -18.45 21.89 15.86
CA VAL A 135 -18.47 21.64 14.42
C VAL A 135 -18.68 22.98 13.73
N ILE A 136 -17.67 23.44 12.99
CA ILE A 136 -17.73 24.63 12.16
C ILE A 136 -17.85 24.17 10.71
N TRP A 137 -18.78 24.75 9.97
CA TRP A 137 -18.97 24.50 8.55
C TRP A 137 -19.22 25.83 7.84
N ASP A 138 -18.84 25.89 6.57
CA ASP A 138 -19.02 27.05 5.69
C ASP A 138 -19.25 26.54 4.25
N GLU A 139 -19.89 27.34 3.41
CA GLU A 139 -20.17 26.98 2.02
C GLU A 139 -19.05 27.50 1.10
N ALA A 140 -18.50 26.59 0.29
CA ALA A 140 -17.56 26.98 -0.77
C ALA A 140 -18.31 27.17 -2.09
N SER A 141 -18.26 28.37 -2.66
CA SER A 141 -18.77 28.63 -4.00
C SER A 141 -17.80 28.07 -5.04
N CYS A 142 -18.17 26.96 -5.69
CA CYS A 142 -17.42 26.42 -6.82
C CYS A 142 -17.98 26.97 -8.14
N PHE A 143 -17.21 27.79 -8.84
CA PHE A 143 -17.44 28.05 -10.26
C PHE A 143 -16.92 26.87 -11.07
N LEU A 144 -17.82 26.16 -11.75
CA LEU A 144 -17.47 25.17 -12.76
C LEU A 144 -16.91 25.90 -13.98
N ILE A 145 -15.60 25.74 -14.23
CA ILE A 145 -14.92 26.14 -15.47
C ILE A 145 -14.85 24.93 -16.40
#